data_AF-A0ABD2BAY5-F1
#
_entry.id   AF-A0ABD2BAY5-F1
#
_cell.length_a   1.000
_cell.length_b   1.000
_cell.length_c   1.000
_cell.angle_alpha   90.00
_cell.angle_beta   90.00
_cell.angle_gamma   90.00
#
_symmetry.space_group_name_H-M   'P 1'
#
loop_
_entity.id
_entity.type
_entity.pdbx_description
1 polymer ?
#
loop_
_entity_poly.entity_id
_entity_poly.type
_entity_poly.pdbx_seq_one_letter_code
_entity_poly.pdbx_strand_id
1 'polypeptide(L)'
;MKMGVLQKAFRQYESAMGSAAATGDRLCQMEAMDGVARCFEALRLQHKICNCRPLEFNTRLLEVAGSVGAKLLVRTVRSRLSRIYGSLGDEEQKGHHERLAAAMEEDLELRCGSCNEPFGLEADSLEALPCSHILHARCAYDILKRRDKKKKRLCPDCHKSVSSRLYLHCEDPHGMNTLNHSSLSLASLRASSLATLEDCHATSSV
;
A
#
# COMPACT_ATOMS: atom_id res chain seq x y z
N MET A 1 -17.16 11.94 13.45
CA MET A 1 -17.03 13.29 12.85
C MET A 1 -18.32 14.07 13.05
N LYS A 2 -18.27 15.32 13.51
CA LYS A 2 -19.47 16.17 13.70
C LYS A 2 -20.05 16.59 12.32
N MET A 3 -21.38 16.66 12.19
CA MET A 3 -22.07 16.93 10.92
C MET A 3 -21.61 18.23 10.23
N GLY A 4 -21.42 19.33 10.98
CA GLY A 4 -20.96 20.60 10.41
C GLY A 4 -19.56 20.52 9.78
N VAL A 5 -18.67 19.68 10.33
CA VAL A 5 -17.33 19.46 9.78
C VAL A 5 -17.42 18.63 8.49
N LEU A 6 -18.30 17.62 8.47
CA LEU A 6 -18.53 16.78 7.30
C LEU A 6 -19.07 17.57 6.10
N GLN A 7 -20.05 18.45 6.31
CA GLN A 7 -20.59 19.29 5.25
C GLN A 7 -19.56 20.27 4.69
N LYS A 8 -18.72 20.86 5.57
CA LYS A 8 -17.64 21.74 5.14
C LYS A 8 -16.60 20.99 4.31
N ALA A 9 -16.17 19.82 4.77
CA ALA A 9 -15.21 18.98 4.05
C ALA A 9 -15.75 18.55 2.68
N PHE A 10 -17.00 18.11 2.62
CA PHE A 10 -17.65 17.72 1.38
C PHE A 10 -17.62 18.83 0.33
N ARG A 11 -18.02 20.06 0.69
CA ARG A 11 -17.99 21.22 -0.22
C ARG A 11 -16.58 21.55 -0.71
N GLN A 12 -15.58 21.43 0.17
CA GLN A 12 -14.18 21.68 -0.19
C GLN A 12 -13.67 20.64 -1.19
N TYR A 13 -13.96 19.37 -0.97
CA TYR A 13 -13.55 18.31 -1.90
C TYR A 13 -14.30 18.40 -3.24
N GLU A 14 -15.60 18.71 -3.25
CA GLU A 14 -16.33 18.95 -4.50
C GLU A 14 -15.74 20.11 -5.31
N SER A 15 -15.40 21.21 -4.65
CA SER A 15 -14.77 22.37 -5.28
C SER A 15 -13.38 22.06 -5.83
N ALA A 16 -12.55 21.33 -5.05
CA ALA A 16 -11.23 20.90 -5.48
C ALA A 16 -11.31 19.93 -6.66
N MET A 17 -12.24 18.97 -6.63
CA MET A 17 -12.49 18.02 -7.71
C MET A 17 -12.87 18.73 -9.01
N GLY A 18 -13.78 19.71 -8.95
CA GLY A 18 -14.18 20.49 -10.13
C GLY A 18 -13.03 21.35 -10.69
N SER A 19 -12.24 21.96 -9.81
CA SER A 19 -11.08 22.78 -10.20
C SER A 19 -9.99 21.93 -10.86
N ALA A 20 -9.65 20.80 -10.26
CA ALA A 20 -8.66 19.86 -10.80
C ALA A 20 -9.10 19.23 -12.13
N ALA A 21 -10.40 18.96 -12.28
CA ALA A 21 -10.97 18.52 -13.55
C ALA A 21 -10.79 19.57 -14.66
N ALA A 22 -11.03 20.85 -14.34
CA ALA A 22 -10.91 21.95 -15.30
C ALA A 22 -9.45 22.21 -15.72
N THR A 23 -8.49 21.98 -14.83
CA THR A 23 -7.06 22.12 -15.13
C THR A 23 -6.43 20.87 -15.75
N GLY A 24 -7.17 19.75 -15.79
CA GLY A 24 -6.65 18.46 -16.26
C GLY A 24 -5.73 17.75 -15.27
N ASP A 25 -5.69 18.19 -14.00
CA ASP A 25 -4.89 17.55 -12.94
C ASP A 25 -5.60 16.28 -12.44
N ARG A 26 -5.26 15.14 -13.04
CA ARG A 26 -5.88 13.86 -12.71
C ARG A 26 -5.55 13.35 -11.31
N LEU A 27 -4.36 13.67 -10.78
CA LEU A 27 -3.96 13.23 -9.45
C LEU A 27 -4.75 14.00 -8.39
N CYS A 28 -4.79 15.33 -8.49
CA CYS A 28 -5.55 16.17 -7.57
C CYS A 28 -7.06 15.88 -7.68
N GLN A 29 -7.57 15.64 -8.89
CA GLN A 29 -8.96 15.25 -9.10
C GLN A 29 -9.28 13.94 -8.37
N MET A 30 -8.43 12.92 -8.52
CA MET A 30 -8.60 11.62 -7.88
C MET A 30 -8.56 11.72 -6.35
N GLU A 31 -7.62 12.48 -5.78
CA GLU A 31 -7.54 12.70 -4.33
C GLU A 31 -8.78 13.42 -3.79
N ALA A 32 -9.26 14.43 -4.51
CA ALA A 32 -10.48 15.13 -4.15
C ALA A 32 -11.70 14.21 -4.25
N MET A 33 -11.79 13.37 -5.29
CA MET A 33 -12.81 12.32 -5.39
C MET A 33 -12.75 11.38 -4.19
N ASP A 34 -11.56 10.94 -3.75
CA ASP A 34 -11.44 10.09 -2.56
C ASP A 34 -11.99 10.78 -1.30
N GLY A 35 -11.71 12.07 -1.13
CA GLY A 35 -12.29 12.90 -0.08
C GLY A 35 -13.82 12.93 -0.10
N VAL A 36 -14.42 13.12 -1.28
CA VAL A 36 -15.89 13.05 -1.48
C VAL A 36 -16.43 11.66 -1.12
N ALA A 37 -15.78 10.59 -1.59
CA ALA A 37 -16.19 9.22 -1.32
C ALA A 37 -16.18 8.89 0.19
N ARG A 38 -15.18 9.37 0.94
CA ARG A 38 -15.13 9.25 2.40
C ARG A 38 -16.25 10.01 3.10
N CYS A 39 -16.65 11.17 2.57
CA CYS A 39 -17.80 11.91 3.07
C CYS A 39 -19.11 11.15 2.83
N PHE A 40 -19.28 10.55 1.65
CA PHE A 40 -20.43 9.68 1.37
C PHE A 40 -20.48 8.47 2.30
N GLU A 41 -19.36 7.82 2.55
CA GLU A 41 -19.29 6.71 3.52
C GLU A 41 -19.76 7.15 4.91
N ALA A 42 -19.30 8.31 5.39
CA ALA A 42 -19.74 8.85 6.68
C ALA A 42 -21.24 9.15 6.72
N LEU A 43 -21.82 9.71 5.65
CA LEU A 43 -23.27 9.98 5.55
C LEU A 43 -24.08 8.68 5.47
N ARG A 44 -23.59 7.69 4.73
CA ARG A 44 -24.20 6.36 4.55
C ARG A 44 -24.26 5.61 5.88
N LEU A 45 -23.17 5.58 6.64
CA LEU A 45 -23.12 4.97 7.97
C LEU A 45 -24.01 5.69 9.01
N GLN A 46 -24.36 6.95 8.76
CA GLN A 46 -25.33 7.70 9.56
C GLN A 46 -26.76 7.59 9.02
N HIS A 47 -27.00 6.72 8.04
CA HIS A 47 -28.29 6.53 7.35
C HIS A 47 -28.88 7.83 6.77
N LYS A 48 -28.04 8.77 6.35
CA LYS A 48 -28.47 10.06 5.77
C LYS A 48 -28.65 10.01 4.26
N ILE A 49 -28.10 9.00 3.59
CA ILE A 49 -28.18 8.81 2.14
C ILE A 49 -28.35 7.32 1.82
N CYS A 50 -28.94 7.03 0.66
CA CYS A 50 -29.04 5.68 0.11
C CYS A 50 -27.66 5.19 -0.38
N ASN A 51 -27.47 3.86 -0.40
CA ASN A 51 -26.27 3.19 -0.92
C ASN A 51 -25.99 3.44 -2.41
N CYS A 52 -26.99 3.85 -3.22
CA CYS A 52 -26.83 4.06 -4.66
C CYS A 52 -25.78 5.13 -5.00
N ARG A 53 -25.82 6.27 -4.32
CA ARG A 53 -24.92 7.40 -4.59
C ARG A 53 -23.46 7.09 -4.23
N PRO A 54 -23.14 6.54 -3.04
CA PRO A 54 -21.80 6.04 -2.74
C PRO A 54 -21.32 4.94 -3.70
N LEU A 55 -22.21 4.04 -4.13
CA LEU A 55 -21.86 2.95 -5.04
C LEU A 55 -21.40 3.48 -6.39
N GLU A 56 -22.25 4.25 -7.07
CA GLU A 56 -21.94 4.86 -8.37
C GLU A 56 -20.64 5.68 -8.31
N PHE A 57 -20.50 6.48 -7.25
CA PHE A 57 -19.33 7.34 -7.08
C PHE A 57 -18.04 6.54 -6.87
N ASN A 58 -18.06 5.48 -6.05
CA ASN A 58 -16.87 4.64 -5.84
C ASN A 58 -16.52 3.81 -7.08
N THR A 59 -17.50 3.35 -7.87
CA THR A 59 -17.23 2.68 -9.14
C THR A 59 -16.47 3.60 -10.11
N ARG A 60 -16.91 4.86 -10.25
CA ARG A 60 -16.20 5.85 -11.06
C ARG A 60 -14.81 6.18 -10.51
N LEU A 61 -14.69 6.31 -9.18
CA LEU A 61 -13.38 6.54 -8.53
C LEU A 61 -12.43 5.36 -8.77
N LEU A 62 -12.92 4.12 -8.79
CA LEU A 62 -12.12 2.94 -9.07
C LEU A 62 -11.49 2.99 -10.47
N GLU A 63 -12.27 3.41 -11.47
CA GLU A 63 -11.78 3.59 -12.85
C GLU A 63 -10.71 4.68 -12.92
N VAL A 64 -10.97 5.84 -12.30
CA VAL A 64 -10.01 6.96 -12.28
C VAL A 64 -8.72 6.54 -11.58
N ALA A 65 -8.81 5.95 -10.38
CA ALA A 65 -7.65 5.49 -9.62
C ALA A 65 -6.85 4.40 -10.37
N GLY A 66 -7.55 3.52 -11.09
CA GLY A 66 -6.93 2.53 -11.98
C GLY A 66 -6.15 3.19 -13.11
N SER A 67 -6.73 4.19 -13.78
CA SER A 67 -6.09 4.91 -14.89
C SER A 67 -4.87 5.74 -14.47
N VAL A 68 -4.88 6.27 -13.24
CA VAL A 68 -3.75 7.01 -12.64
C VAL A 68 -2.65 6.05 -12.14
N GLY A 69 -2.98 4.77 -11.91
CA GLY A 69 -2.04 3.79 -11.34
C GLY A 69 -1.93 3.87 -9.82
N ALA A 70 -2.90 4.47 -9.13
CA ALA A 70 -2.91 4.64 -7.68
C ALA A 70 -3.33 3.35 -6.96
N LYS A 71 -2.45 2.33 -6.97
CA LYS A 71 -2.77 0.97 -6.50
C LYS A 71 -3.30 0.90 -5.05
N LEU A 72 -2.74 1.70 -4.13
CA LEU A 72 -3.24 1.73 -2.75
C LEU A 72 -4.69 2.22 -2.68
N LEU A 73 -5.02 3.27 -3.43
CA LEU A 73 -6.37 3.79 -3.49
C LEU A 73 -7.31 2.80 -4.18
N VAL A 74 -6.87 2.12 -5.25
CA VAL A 74 -7.64 1.04 -5.91
C VAL A 74 -8.05 -0.03 -4.89
N ARG A 75 -7.12 -0.49 -4.05
CA ARG A 75 -7.43 -1.43 -2.95
C ARG A 75 -8.45 -0.84 -1.98
N THR A 76 -8.23 0.39 -1.50
CA THR A 76 -9.14 1.05 -0.55
C THR A 76 -10.55 1.19 -1.12
N VAL A 77 -10.70 1.56 -2.39
CA VAL A 77 -11.99 1.70 -3.06
C VAL A 77 -12.68 0.34 -3.20
N ARG A 78 -11.94 -0.72 -3.56
CA ARG A 78 -12.47 -2.10 -3.59
C ARG A 78 -13.00 -2.52 -2.22
N SER A 79 -12.28 -2.26 -1.13
CA SER A 79 -12.75 -2.54 0.22
C SER A 79 -14.03 -1.75 0.57
N ARG A 80 -14.17 -0.50 0.11
CA ARG A 80 -15.43 0.27 0.30
C ARG A 80 -16.57 -0.31 -0.52
N LEU A 81 -16.33 -0.69 -1.77
CA LEU A 81 -17.35 -1.31 -2.63
C LEU A 81 -17.86 -2.62 -2.02
N SER A 82 -16.98 -3.49 -1.51
CA SER A 82 -17.39 -4.70 -0.78
C SER A 82 -18.35 -4.38 0.37
N ARG A 83 -18.03 -3.37 1.20
CA ARG A 83 -18.90 -2.94 2.30
C ARG A 83 -20.25 -2.42 1.83
N ILE A 84 -20.30 -1.70 0.71
CA ILE A 84 -21.55 -1.20 0.13
C ILE A 84 -22.39 -2.36 -0.41
N TYR A 85 -21.81 -3.28 -1.18
CA TYR A 85 -22.51 -4.47 -1.70
C TYR A 85 -23.01 -5.38 -0.57
N GLY A 86 -22.23 -5.58 0.49
CA GLY A 86 -22.70 -6.28 1.68
C GLY A 86 -23.88 -5.59 2.36
N SER A 87 -23.92 -4.26 2.36
CA SER A 87 -25.07 -3.49 2.86
C SER A 87 -26.32 -3.60 1.95
N LEU A 88 -26.14 -4.00 0.69
CA LEU A 88 -27.21 -4.25 -0.27
C LEU A 88 -27.65 -5.73 -0.29
N GLY A 89 -26.92 -6.63 0.38
CA GLY A 89 -27.16 -8.07 0.35
C GLY A 89 -26.60 -8.76 -0.90
N ASP A 90 -25.79 -8.08 -1.70
CA ASP A 90 -25.14 -8.65 -2.89
C ASP A 90 -23.80 -9.29 -2.50
N GLU A 91 -23.87 -10.54 -2.03
CA GLU A 91 -22.70 -11.28 -1.56
C GLU A 91 -21.74 -11.67 -2.69
N GLU A 92 -22.21 -11.79 -3.93
CA GLU A 92 -21.36 -12.08 -5.09
C GLU A 92 -20.40 -10.92 -5.36
N GLN A 93 -20.94 -9.71 -5.51
CA GLN A 93 -20.14 -8.52 -5.77
C GLN A 93 -19.26 -8.14 -4.59
N LYS A 94 -19.77 -8.31 -3.36
CA LYS A 94 -18.96 -8.17 -2.15
C LYS A 94 -17.74 -9.09 -2.19
N GLY A 95 -17.95 -10.39 -2.39
CA GLY A 95 -16.87 -11.38 -2.44
C GLY A 95 -15.92 -11.17 -3.62
N HIS A 96 -16.40 -10.65 -4.76
CA HIS A 96 -15.56 -10.26 -5.87
C HIS A 96 -14.58 -9.15 -5.48
N HIS A 97 -15.07 -8.06 -4.89
CA HIS A 97 -14.24 -6.95 -4.47
C HIS A 97 -13.29 -7.29 -3.32
N GLU A 98 -13.69 -8.17 -2.39
CA GLU A 98 -12.82 -8.67 -1.32
C GLU A 98 -11.61 -9.44 -1.86
N ARG A 99 -11.85 -10.42 -2.75
CA ARG A 99 -10.76 -11.19 -3.37
C ARG A 99 -9.80 -10.30 -4.14
N LEU A 100 -10.35 -9.34 -4.87
CA LEU A 100 -9.61 -8.38 -5.67
C LEU A 100 -8.80 -7.38 -4.83
N ALA A 101 -9.24 -7.05 -3.62
CA ALA A 101 -8.49 -6.24 -2.66
C ALA A 101 -7.41 -7.06 -1.96
N ALA A 102 -7.71 -8.32 -1.61
CA ALA A 102 -6.78 -9.25 -0.97
C ALA A 102 -5.61 -9.63 -1.90
N ALA A 103 -5.87 -9.93 -3.16
CA ALA A 103 -4.83 -10.20 -4.16
C ALA A 103 -3.87 -9.00 -4.29
N MET A 104 -4.41 -7.78 -4.30
CA MET A 104 -3.59 -6.56 -4.36
C MET A 104 -2.77 -6.32 -3.09
N GLU A 105 -3.27 -6.74 -1.92
CA GLU A 105 -2.52 -6.68 -0.66
C GLU A 105 -1.33 -7.64 -0.66
N GLU A 106 -1.50 -8.82 -1.25
CA GLU A 106 -0.45 -9.81 -1.45
C GLU A 106 0.58 -9.34 -2.48
N ASP A 107 0.14 -8.92 -3.67
CA ASP A 107 1.00 -8.44 -4.77
C ASP A 107 1.90 -7.26 -4.38
N LEU A 108 1.45 -6.45 -3.42
CA LEU A 108 2.16 -5.26 -2.94
C LEU A 108 2.83 -5.48 -1.58
N GLU A 109 2.79 -6.70 -1.04
CA GLU A 109 3.38 -7.06 0.25
C GLU A 109 3.00 -6.09 1.38
N LEU A 110 1.73 -5.66 1.41
CA LEU A 110 1.26 -4.58 2.29
C LEU A 110 1.02 -5.05 3.73
N ARG A 111 1.95 -5.79 4.33
CA ARG A 111 1.84 -6.29 5.70
C ARG A 111 3.05 -5.91 6.55
N CYS A 112 2.78 -5.52 7.77
CA CYS A 112 3.83 -5.24 8.75
C CYS A 112 4.55 -6.54 9.15
N GLY A 113 5.85 -6.65 8.91
CA GLY A 113 6.65 -7.83 9.28
C GLY A 113 6.65 -8.19 10.78
N SER A 114 6.23 -7.27 11.65
CA SER A 114 6.16 -7.47 13.10
C SER A 114 4.79 -7.90 13.62
N CYS A 115 3.70 -7.25 13.23
CA CYS A 115 2.34 -7.57 13.71
C CYS A 115 1.46 -8.27 12.68
N ASN A 116 1.93 -8.39 11.43
CA ASN A 116 1.24 -8.98 10.28
C ASN A 116 -0.06 -8.27 9.86
N GLU A 117 -0.38 -7.14 10.48
CA GLU A 117 -1.51 -6.29 10.09
C GLU A 117 -1.20 -5.54 8.79
N PRO A 118 -2.23 -5.26 7.98
CA PRO A 118 -2.04 -4.62 6.69
C PRO A 118 -1.75 -3.12 6.79
N PHE A 119 -0.95 -2.61 5.87
CA PHE A 119 -0.73 -1.18 5.68
C PHE A 119 -1.91 -0.51 4.95
N GLY A 120 -2.10 0.80 5.20
CA GLY A 120 -2.92 1.67 4.36
C GLY A 120 -4.44 1.48 4.42
N LEU A 121 -4.95 0.60 5.30
CA LEU A 121 -6.39 0.57 5.63
C LEU A 121 -6.71 1.56 6.74
N GLU A 122 -5.89 1.55 7.78
CA GLU A 122 -5.94 2.52 8.88
C GLU A 122 -4.89 3.60 8.67
N ALA A 123 -5.10 4.76 9.31
CA ALA A 123 -4.17 5.88 9.30
C ALA A 123 -2.98 5.64 10.25
N ASP A 124 -2.42 4.44 10.22
CA ASP A 124 -1.26 4.05 11.02
C ASP A 124 0.00 4.74 10.49
N SER A 125 0.77 5.34 11.40
CA SER A 125 2.08 5.87 11.05
C SER A 125 3.03 4.72 10.71
N LEU A 126 3.78 4.88 9.63
CA LEU A 126 4.77 3.92 9.16
C LEU A 126 6.18 4.44 9.46
N GLU A 127 7.10 3.53 9.72
CA GLU A 127 8.52 3.80 9.94
C GLU A 127 9.35 2.94 9.00
N ALA A 128 10.25 3.57 8.26
CA ALA A 128 11.27 2.89 7.49
C ALA A 128 12.48 2.60 8.39
N LEU A 129 12.79 1.34 8.62
CA LEU A 129 13.97 0.94 9.38
C LEU A 129 15.25 1.22 8.58
N PRO A 130 16.43 1.29 9.23
CA PRO A 130 17.72 1.45 8.53
C PRO A 130 18.04 0.35 7.51
N CYS A 131 17.37 -0.81 7.59
CA CYS A 131 17.46 -1.90 6.61
C CYS A 131 16.43 -1.79 5.47
N SER A 132 15.82 -0.61 5.29
CA SER A 132 14.81 -0.29 4.27
C SER A 132 13.48 -1.06 4.36
N HIS A 133 13.27 -1.86 5.41
CA HIS A 133 11.98 -2.48 5.67
C HIS A 133 11.02 -1.50 6.34
N ILE A 134 9.76 -1.54 5.93
CA ILE A 134 8.70 -0.68 6.48
C ILE A 134 7.95 -1.46 7.55
N LEU A 135 7.71 -0.83 8.70
CA LEU A 135 6.84 -1.34 9.76
C LEU A 135 5.86 -0.26 10.20
N HIS A 136 4.83 -0.64 10.95
CA HIS A 136 4.12 0.35 11.76
C HIS A 136 5.10 1.01 12.74
N ALA A 137 4.98 2.32 12.93
CA ALA A 137 5.84 3.09 13.84
C ALA A 137 5.80 2.53 15.28
N ARG A 138 4.63 2.05 15.74
CA ARG A 138 4.49 1.34 17.02
C ARG A 138 5.37 0.08 17.10
N CYS A 139 5.41 -0.70 16.02
CA CYS A 139 6.18 -1.95 15.95
C CYS A 139 7.68 -1.66 15.87
N ALA A 140 8.08 -0.67 15.06
CA ALA A 140 9.46 -0.23 14.97
C ALA A 140 9.99 0.24 16.34
N TYR A 141 9.19 1.03 17.06
CA TYR A 141 9.52 1.49 18.40
C TYR A 141 9.72 0.34 19.40
N ASP A 142 8.85 -0.68 19.39
CA ASP A 142 8.99 -1.86 20.25
C ASP A 142 10.28 -2.65 19.98
N ILE A 143 10.70 -2.74 18.71
CA ILE A 143 11.94 -3.42 18.31
C ILE A 143 13.16 -2.62 18.75
N LEU A 144 13.16 -1.29 18.55
CA LEU A 144 14.30 -0.43 18.81
C LEU A 144 14.52 -0.15 20.31
N LYS A 145 13.44 0.05 21.09
CA LYS A 145 13.53 0.43 22.51
C LYS A 145 13.71 -0.77 23.45
N ARG A 146 13.17 -1.96 23.12
CA ARG A 146 13.37 -3.19 23.91
C ARG A 146 14.71 -3.87 23.56
N ARG A 147 15.77 -3.08 23.37
CA ARG A 147 17.15 -3.57 23.44
C ARG A 147 17.45 -3.91 24.89
N ASP A 148 16.97 -5.07 25.34
CA ASP A 148 17.62 -5.75 26.43
C ASP A 148 19.09 -5.91 26.06
N LYS A 149 20.00 -5.57 26.97
CA LYS A 149 21.47 -5.61 26.77
C LYS A 149 21.97 -7.00 26.30
N LYS A 150 21.13 -8.04 26.32
CA LYS A 150 21.45 -9.43 25.97
C LYS A 150 20.87 -9.93 24.63
N LYS A 151 19.87 -9.28 24.01
CA LYS A 151 19.31 -9.69 22.71
C LYS A 151 18.95 -8.49 21.85
N LYS A 152 19.71 -8.27 20.77
CA LYS A 152 19.34 -7.30 19.72
C LYS A 152 18.10 -7.84 19.01
N ARG A 153 16.91 -7.28 19.25
CA ARG A 153 15.74 -7.56 18.39
C ARG A 153 16.08 -7.02 17.00
N LEU A 154 16.23 -7.94 16.05
CA LEU A 154 16.49 -7.62 14.65
C LEU A 154 15.16 -7.33 13.95
N CYS A 155 15.22 -6.61 12.82
CA CYS A 155 14.09 -6.51 11.91
C CYS A 155 13.56 -7.93 11.61
N PRO A 156 12.26 -8.20 11.79
CA PRO A 156 11.68 -9.53 11.56
C PRO A 156 11.97 -10.06 10.17
N ASP A 157 11.91 -9.20 9.15
CA ASP A 157 12.09 -9.61 7.77
C ASP A 157 13.57 -9.90 7.46
N CYS A 158 14.49 -9.06 7.94
CA CYS A 158 15.93 -9.40 7.88
C CYS A 158 16.25 -10.69 8.62
N HIS A 159 15.64 -10.94 9.79
CA HIS A 159 15.87 -12.17 10.56
C HIS A 159 15.39 -13.40 9.78
N LYS A 160 14.20 -13.34 9.16
CA LYS A 160 13.71 -14.41 8.27
C LYS A 160 14.71 -14.69 7.16
N SER A 161 15.22 -13.65 6.49
CA SER A 161 16.20 -13.78 5.39
C SER A 161 17.57 -14.33 5.83
N VAL A 162 17.98 -14.08 7.07
CA VAL A 162 19.24 -14.61 7.63
C VAL A 162 19.07 -16.04 8.13
N SER A 163 17.93 -16.38 8.72
CA SER A 163 17.61 -17.75 9.15
C SER A 163 17.34 -18.70 7.97
N SER A 164 16.86 -18.19 6.83
CA SER A 164 16.63 -18.99 5.62
C SER A 164 17.87 -19.15 4.74
N ARG A 165 18.96 -18.44 5.01
CA ARG A 165 20.25 -18.69 4.36
C ARG A 165 20.96 -19.84 5.06
N LEU A 166 20.91 -21.00 4.40
CA LEU A 166 21.99 -21.99 4.39
C LEU A 166 23.34 -21.29 4.59
N TYR A 167 24.13 -21.80 5.53
CA TYR A 167 25.53 -21.44 5.77
C TYR A 167 26.22 -21.10 4.44
N LEU A 168 26.46 -19.82 4.18
CA LEU A 168 27.54 -19.45 3.27
C LEU A 168 28.84 -19.61 4.08
N HIS A 169 29.25 -20.87 4.21
CA HIS A 169 30.55 -21.23 4.73
C HIS A 169 31.57 -20.78 3.68
N CYS A 170 32.20 -19.63 3.91
CA CYS A 170 33.47 -19.35 3.26
C CYS A 170 34.50 -20.21 3.98
N GLU A 171 34.79 -21.39 3.45
CA GLU A 171 36.05 -22.08 3.76
C GLU A 171 37.17 -21.22 3.16
N ASP A 172 37.86 -20.46 4.01
CA ASP A 172 39.18 -19.91 3.67
C ASP A 172 40.22 -21.00 3.93
N PRO A 173 40.90 -21.55 2.91
CA PRO A 173 42.11 -22.29 3.15
C PRO A 173 43.22 -21.27 3.40
N HIS A 174 43.81 -21.36 4.60
CA HIS A 174 45.06 -20.73 5.06
C HIS A 174 44.93 -19.53 6.03
N GLY A 175 44.97 -19.84 7.33
CA GLY A 175 46.08 -19.44 8.21
C GLY A 175 46.27 -17.96 8.59
N MET A 176 46.05 -17.69 9.88
CA MET A 176 46.60 -16.61 10.73
C MET A 176 45.86 -15.25 10.82
N ASN A 177 45.28 -15.08 12.02
CA ASN A 177 45.24 -13.89 12.87
C ASN A 177 44.53 -12.60 12.41
N THR A 178 43.39 -12.37 13.08
CA THR A 178 42.91 -11.11 13.68
C THR A 178 43.10 -9.80 12.92
N LEU A 179 41.99 -9.16 12.50
CA LEU A 179 41.59 -7.82 12.95
C LEU A 179 40.26 -7.39 12.32
N ASN A 180 39.44 -6.73 13.14
CA ASN A 180 38.15 -6.15 12.82
C ASN A 180 38.16 -5.32 11.52
N HIS A 181 37.51 -5.79 10.46
CA HIS A 181 37.03 -4.91 9.39
C HIS A 181 35.70 -5.43 8.82
N SER A 182 34.60 -4.94 9.38
CA SER A 182 33.31 -4.93 8.71
C SER A 182 33.38 -3.96 7.52
N SER A 183 33.81 -4.48 6.36
CA SER A 183 33.61 -3.83 5.07
C SER A 183 32.48 -4.57 4.36
N LEU A 184 31.28 -3.98 4.38
CA LEU A 184 30.20 -4.43 3.52
C LEU A 184 30.51 -3.94 2.11
N SER A 185 31.07 -4.81 1.28
CA SER A 185 31.24 -4.55 -0.16
C SER A 185 29.88 -4.63 -0.85
N LEU A 186 29.44 -3.50 -1.39
CA LEU A 186 28.14 -3.26 -2.02
C LEU A 186 28.16 -3.68 -3.50
N ALA A 187 28.70 -4.87 -3.81
CA ALA A 187 29.00 -5.27 -5.19
C ALA A 187 28.19 -6.46 -5.74
N SER A 188 27.26 -7.05 -4.98
CA SER A 188 26.57 -8.28 -5.43
C SER A 188 25.05 -8.25 -5.39
N LEU A 189 24.42 -7.08 -5.41
CA LEU A 189 23.01 -6.99 -5.79
C LEU A 189 22.89 -7.15 -7.32
N ARG A 190 23.01 -8.40 -7.79
CA ARG A 190 22.49 -8.74 -9.12
C ARG A 190 20.97 -8.69 -9.04
N ALA A 191 20.42 -7.66 -9.68
CA ALA A 191 19.02 -7.56 -10.04
C ALA A 191 18.63 -8.80 -10.83
N SER A 192 17.62 -9.53 -10.37
CA SER A 192 16.96 -10.54 -11.18
C SER A 192 15.80 -9.87 -11.93
N SER A 193 16.12 -9.45 -13.16
CA SER A 193 15.31 -9.57 -14.39
C SER A 193 13.84 -9.12 -14.32
N LEU A 194 13.46 -7.92 -14.76
CA LEU A 194 13.31 -7.47 -16.17
C LEU A 194 13.39 -8.59 -17.22
N ALA A 195 12.23 -9.14 -17.58
CA ALA A 195 12.05 -9.93 -18.79
C ALA A 195 11.52 -9.02 -19.93
N THR A 196 12.46 -8.61 -20.77
CA THR A 196 12.40 -8.52 -22.25
C THR A 196 11.15 -7.95 -22.93
N LEU A 197 11.30 -6.70 -23.38
CA LEU A 197 10.75 -6.20 -24.65
C LEU A 197 11.42 -6.97 -25.80
N GLU A 198 10.64 -7.51 -26.72
CA GLU A 198 11.09 -7.85 -28.07
C GLU A 198 10.37 -6.94 -29.07
N ASP A 199 11.15 -6.11 -29.75
CA ASP A 199 10.76 -5.32 -30.91
C ASP A 199 10.53 -6.24 -32.12
N CYS A 200 9.43 -6.03 -32.85
CA CYS A 200 9.33 -6.48 -34.24
C CYS A 200 8.73 -5.39 -35.13
N HIS A 201 9.66 -4.65 -35.75
CA HIS A 201 9.66 -4.13 -37.12
C HIS A 201 8.49 -3.28 -37.63
N ALA A 202 8.76 -1.98 -37.69
CA ALA A 202 8.18 -1.08 -38.68
C ALA A 202 8.64 -1.48 -40.11
N THR A 203 7.67 -1.65 -41.01
CA THR A 203 7.87 -1.45 -42.44
C THR A 203 6.98 -0.28 -42.88
N SER A 204 7.65 0.80 -43.32
CA SER A 204 7.04 1.87 -44.09
C SER A 204 7.23 1.52 -45.57
N SER A 205 6.17 1.60 -46.37
CA SER A 205 6.22 1.90 -47.80
C SER A 205 4.84 2.30 -48.31
N VAL A 206 4.76 3.57 -48.75
CA VAL A 206 3.84 4.23 -49.71
C VAL A 206 2.34 4.08 -49.51
#